data_AF-X6MP38-F1
#
_entry.id   AF-X6MP38-F1
#
_cell.length_a   1.000
_cell.length_b   1.000
_cell.length_c   1.000
_cell.angle_alpha   90.00
_cell.angle_beta   90.00
_cell.angle_gamma   90.00
#
_symmetry.space_group_name_H-M   'P 1'
#
loop_
_entity.id
_entity.type
_entity.pdbx_description
1 polymer ?
#
loop_
_entity_poly.entity_id
_entity_poly.type
_entity_poly.pdbx_seq_one_letter_code
_entity_poly.pdbx_strand_id
1 'polypeptide(L)'
;MLQFKQTNKKVICYLFNIGLCFTHRYGLKPDIPRKVWMSDNEKWEEYEIVFDYACRRIVLFEPRQLKVKTLQVGNPKQNSSEFDIDIEYYNDFSAVRNTHTKWCGLILNQRWHFRMLHQTERDCFSDFCSQFNSFKIRWKDNKSQIREEPLNPKKTTLKQGFQRLKKKLKAINCFNNGTSKLILFECEFAECEPRIFSDTDTDKLLYDIYQHIYDKNICWKVSAYFMVPYKYTIDITKIPIPQNANVESTVRTTKKQQFNPLLYEHDIPTFTCVQTMVYSNPLPSKNEMKNILHETIKNGYLCDLIQEKQEDQRKIKQCLHFNENNIDALILNDNILRILRQVKQLYHSAIHKHMRYPLHLHHICAILLYGEKLCSVQFCYDQLLFKHDRWKYLDLYLHQAISILHKHERREENSMELYCGLKDIKVNIKKIEKSFFISHVSTSDDLKLAQIDKGNQGCILTFHPSMRRASGIESCDISWMFPYKYKREILFSRSFINISDKNPYPWDANIENEDENTQTIVLTWKKYNQFIQQIMHISMSLNHFIDLNLIYLILDKFESDVSEAQSWQNIKKQ
;
A
#
# COMPACT_ATOMS: atom_id res chain seq x y z
N MET A 1 -20.08 25.25 -43.32
CA MET A 1 -19.88 25.39 -41.85
C MET A 1 -20.97 24.71 -40.99
N LEU A 2 -22.22 24.57 -41.46
CA LEU A 2 -23.27 23.79 -40.76
C LEU A 2 -23.16 22.25 -40.93
N GLN A 3 -22.65 21.74 -42.05
CA GLN A 3 -22.44 20.29 -42.25
C GLN A 3 -21.35 19.71 -41.33
N PHE A 4 -20.32 20.49 -40.95
CA PHE A 4 -19.26 20.04 -40.04
C PHE A 4 -19.76 19.85 -38.59
N LYS A 5 -20.81 20.60 -38.17
CA LYS A 5 -21.43 20.46 -36.84
C LYS A 5 -22.32 19.21 -36.73
N GLN A 6 -22.94 18.74 -37.83
CA GLN A 6 -23.76 17.53 -37.83
C GLN A 6 -22.92 16.24 -37.79
N THR A 7 -21.74 16.23 -38.41
CA THR A 7 -20.84 15.07 -38.38
C THR A 7 -20.31 14.80 -36.97
N ASN A 8 -19.96 15.85 -36.20
CA ASN A 8 -19.50 15.70 -34.82
C ASN A 8 -20.59 15.18 -33.86
N LYS A 9 -21.87 15.56 -34.03
CA LYS A 9 -22.96 14.98 -33.24
C LYS A 9 -23.16 13.48 -33.52
N LYS A 10 -23.04 13.06 -34.79
CA LYS A 10 -23.13 11.64 -35.16
C LYS A 10 -21.94 10.84 -34.62
N VAL A 11 -20.73 11.38 -34.65
CA VAL A 11 -19.52 10.76 -34.07
C VAL A 11 -19.65 10.63 -32.55
N ILE A 12 -20.16 11.65 -31.85
CA ILE A 12 -20.40 11.59 -30.40
C ILE A 12 -21.46 10.53 -30.04
N CYS A 13 -22.57 10.43 -30.78
CA CYS A 13 -23.54 9.35 -30.59
C CYS A 13 -22.98 7.96 -30.93
N TYR A 14 -22.07 7.85 -31.91
CA TYR A 14 -21.40 6.59 -32.24
C TYR A 14 -20.41 6.15 -31.16
N LEU A 15 -19.61 7.08 -30.61
CA LEU A 15 -18.70 6.81 -29.50
C LEU A 15 -19.45 6.36 -28.24
N PHE A 16 -20.63 6.94 -27.98
CA PHE A 16 -21.50 6.54 -26.87
C PHE A 16 -22.08 5.14 -27.04
N ASN A 17 -22.51 4.77 -28.25
CA ASN A 17 -23.01 3.41 -28.55
C ASN A 17 -21.89 2.36 -28.60
N ILE A 18 -20.69 2.73 -29.05
CA ILE A 18 -19.52 1.85 -29.02
C ILE A 18 -19.13 1.51 -27.57
N GLY A 19 -19.25 2.48 -26.64
CA GLY A 19 -19.05 2.23 -25.20
C GLY A 19 -19.95 1.12 -24.63
N LEU A 20 -21.21 1.05 -25.08
CA LEU A 20 -22.17 0.00 -24.69
C LEU A 20 -21.90 -1.36 -25.33
N CYS A 21 -21.31 -1.41 -26.54
CA CYS A 21 -20.94 -2.68 -27.18
C CYS A 21 -19.65 -3.28 -26.60
N PHE A 22 -18.72 -2.46 -26.11
CA PHE A 22 -17.46 -2.96 -25.51
C PHE A 22 -17.67 -3.67 -24.16
N THR A 23 -18.68 -3.26 -23.37
CA THR A 23 -18.98 -3.89 -22.08
C THR A 23 -19.45 -5.35 -22.21
N HIS A 24 -20.03 -5.74 -23.35
CA HIS A 24 -20.60 -7.09 -23.53
C HIS A 24 -19.59 -8.14 -24.00
N ARG A 25 -18.50 -7.75 -24.67
CA ARG A 25 -17.53 -8.68 -25.28
C ARG A 25 -16.32 -9.00 -24.38
N TYR A 26 -16.03 -8.13 -23.42
CA TYR A 26 -14.88 -8.25 -22.52
C TYR A 26 -15.41 -8.35 -21.09
N GLY A 27 -15.95 -9.53 -20.73
CA GLY A 27 -16.62 -9.76 -19.45
C GLY A 27 -15.88 -9.12 -18.27
N LEU A 28 -16.59 -8.33 -17.46
CA LEU A 28 -16.20 -7.72 -16.18
C LEU A 28 -14.73 -7.25 -16.03
N LYS A 29 -14.01 -6.93 -17.11
CA LYS A 29 -12.68 -6.32 -16.97
C LYS A 29 -12.88 -4.91 -16.41
N PRO A 30 -12.06 -4.48 -15.43
CA PRO A 30 -12.16 -3.16 -14.82
C PRO A 30 -12.22 -2.06 -15.89
N ASP A 31 -13.03 -1.04 -15.62
CA ASP A 31 -13.36 0.03 -16.56
C ASP A 31 -12.13 0.54 -17.32
N ILE A 32 -12.19 0.49 -18.65
CA ILE A 32 -11.22 1.17 -19.53
C ILE A 32 -11.02 2.58 -18.98
N PRO A 33 -9.76 3.04 -18.78
CA PRO A 33 -9.51 4.41 -18.38
C PRO A 33 -10.22 5.34 -19.36
N ARG A 34 -11.28 6.01 -18.92
CA ARG A 34 -12.05 6.89 -19.81
C ARG A 34 -11.23 8.10 -20.23
N LYS A 35 -10.28 8.50 -19.38
CA LYS A 35 -9.43 9.67 -19.55
C LYS A 35 -7.97 9.31 -19.31
N VAL A 36 -7.09 9.86 -20.14
CA VAL A 36 -5.64 9.79 -19.95
C VAL A 36 -5.03 11.15 -20.23
N TRP A 37 -3.87 11.40 -19.64
CA TRP A 37 -3.04 12.55 -20.00
C TRP A 37 -1.98 12.07 -20.98
N MET A 38 -1.90 12.67 -22.16
CA MET A 38 -0.85 12.36 -23.14
C MET A 38 0.05 13.58 -23.32
N SER A 39 1.36 13.34 -23.44
CA SER A 39 2.32 14.37 -23.84
C SER A 39 2.26 14.57 -25.34
N ASP A 40 1.97 15.79 -25.78
CA ASP A 40 2.08 16.23 -27.17
C ASP A 40 2.90 17.52 -27.21
N ASN A 41 4.01 17.50 -27.94
CA ASN A 41 4.98 18.61 -27.99
C ASN A 41 5.36 19.14 -26.59
N GLU A 42 5.73 18.22 -25.69
CA GLU A 42 6.12 18.49 -24.29
C GLU A 42 5.01 19.08 -23.40
N LYS A 43 3.77 19.18 -23.90
CA LYS A 43 2.60 19.63 -23.14
C LYS A 43 1.69 18.46 -22.81
N TRP A 44 1.22 18.42 -21.57
CA TRP A 44 0.28 17.40 -21.11
C TRP A 44 -1.15 17.88 -21.33
N GLU A 45 -1.89 17.13 -22.14
CA GLU A 45 -3.30 17.37 -22.43
C GLU A 45 -4.14 16.16 -22.01
N GLU A 46 -5.33 16.41 -21.49
CA GLU A 46 -6.30 15.36 -21.11
C GLU A 46 -7.13 14.96 -22.34
N TYR A 47 -7.21 13.66 -22.57
CA TYR A 47 -7.98 13.07 -23.67
C TYR A 47 -8.93 12.01 -23.14
N GLU A 48 -10.12 11.95 -23.74
CA GLU A 48 -10.93 10.74 -23.72
C GLU A 48 -10.40 9.73 -24.75
N ILE A 49 -10.40 8.43 -24.43
CA ILE A 49 -9.75 7.42 -25.26
C ILE A 49 -10.70 6.33 -25.75
N VAL A 50 -10.47 5.87 -26.98
CA VAL A 50 -11.15 4.72 -27.57
C VAL A 50 -10.13 3.86 -28.32
N PHE A 51 -10.24 2.54 -28.17
CA PHE A 51 -9.41 1.57 -28.88
C PHE A 51 -10.13 1.07 -30.13
N ASP A 52 -9.49 1.23 -31.29
CA ASP A 52 -9.97 0.70 -32.57
C ASP A 52 -9.02 -0.41 -33.00
N TYR A 53 -9.30 -1.63 -32.53
CA TYR A 53 -8.49 -2.81 -32.81
C TYR A 53 -8.52 -3.22 -34.28
N ALA A 54 -9.63 -2.97 -34.98
CA ALA A 54 -9.78 -3.28 -36.40
C ALA A 54 -8.80 -2.44 -37.24
N CYS A 55 -8.68 -1.15 -36.93
CA CYS A 55 -7.71 -0.26 -37.57
C CYS A 55 -6.38 -0.14 -36.82
N ARG A 56 -6.17 -0.91 -35.75
CA ARG A 56 -4.95 -0.96 -34.92
C ARG A 56 -4.48 0.43 -34.46
N ARG A 57 -5.42 1.25 -34.00
CA ARG A 57 -5.18 2.64 -33.58
C ARG A 57 -5.88 2.96 -32.26
N ILE A 58 -5.35 3.96 -31.56
CA ILE A 58 -5.99 4.58 -30.40
C ILE A 58 -6.52 5.94 -30.83
N VAL A 59 -7.79 6.19 -30.61
CA VAL A 59 -8.45 7.47 -30.89
C VAL A 59 -8.48 8.28 -29.60
N LEU A 60 -8.00 9.52 -29.68
CA LEU A 60 -7.96 10.48 -28.59
C LEU A 60 -8.92 11.62 -28.91
N PHE A 61 -9.85 11.91 -28.00
CA PHE A 61 -10.79 13.00 -28.13
C PHE A 61 -10.48 14.08 -27.08
N GLU A 62 -10.20 15.30 -27.55
CA GLU A 62 -9.97 16.46 -26.68
C GLU A 62 -11.30 17.21 -26.50
N PRO A 63 -11.99 17.06 -25.35
CA PRO A 63 -13.36 17.55 -25.19
C PRO A 63 -13.45 19.08 -25.23
N ARG A 64 -12.38 19.80 -24.84
CA ARG A 64 -12.38 21.27 -24.80
C ARG A 64 -12.34 21.91 -26.19
N GLN A 65 -11.58 21.32 -27.09
CA GLN A 65 -11.40 21.84 -28.46
C GLN A 65 -12.22 21.07 -29.49
N LEU A 66 -12.89 19.99 -29.07
CA LEU A 66 -13.59 19.03 -29.93
C LEU A 66 -12.67 18.48 -31.02
N LYS A 67 -11.39 18.30 -30.70
CA LYS A 67 -10.37 17.78 -31.61
C LYS A 67 -10.25 16.27 -31.44
N VAL A 68 -10.05 15.57 -32.56
CA VAL A 68 -9.77 14.14 -32.58
C VAL A 68 -8.34 13.95 -33.07
N LYS A 69 -7.55 13.17 -32.32
CA LYS A 69 -6.23 12.68 -32.74
C LYS A 69 -6.27 11.17 -32.83
N THR A 70 -5.48 10.60 -33.72
CA THR A 70 -5.36 9.15 -33.89
C THR A 70 -3.92 8.73 -33.76
N LEU A 71 -3.64 7.79 -32.87
CA LEU A 71 -2.33 7.16 -32.73
C LEU A 71 -2.36 5.84 -33.49
N GLN A 72 -1.62 5.74 -34.59
CA GLN A 72 -1.48 4.49 -35.31
C GLN A 72 -0.48 3.60 -34.56
N VAL A 73 -0.97 2.59 -33.84
CA VAL A 73 -0.13 1.77 -32.94
C VAL A 73 0.43 0.55 -33.67
N GLY A 74 -0.28 0.04 -34.66
CA GLY A 74 0.18 -1.07 -35.51
C GLY A 74 -0.19 -0.88 -36.98
N ASN A 75 0.13 -1.86 -37.84
CA ASN A 75 -0.13 -1.78 -39.27
C ASN A 75 -1.60 -2.12 -39.61
N PRO A 76 -2.42 -1.18 -40.10
CA PRO A 76 -3.85 -1.42 -40.36
C PRO A 76 -4.10 -2.37 -41.56
N LYS A 77 -3.09 -2.63 -42.40
CA LYS A 77 -3.23 -3.43 -43.62
C LYS A 77 -2.75 -4.88 -43.47
N GLN A 78 -2.09 -5.22 -42.37
CA GLN A 78 -1.53 -6.55 -42.17
C GLN A 78 -2.52 -7.45 -41.44
N ASN A 79 -2.96 -8.51 -42.12
CA ASN A 79 -3.59 -9.68 -41.49
C ASN A 79 -2.58 -10.56 -40.74
N SER A 80 -1.28 -10.25 -40.83
CA SER A 80 -0.21 -11.01 -40.20
C SER A 80 -0.03 -10.63 -38.73
N SER A 81 0.43 -11.59 -37.93
CA SER A 81 0.76 -11.38 -36.52
C SER A 81 1.76 -10.24 -36.33
N GLU A 82 1.35 -9.21 -35.58
CA GLU A 82 2.20 -8.07 -35.23
C GLU A 82 2.67 -8.22 -33.80
N PHE A 83 3.98 -8.05 -33.63
CA PHE A 83 4.70 -8.38 -32.41
C PHE A 83 5.46 -7.18 -31.81
N ASP A 84 5.36 -5.99 -32.42
CA ASP A 84 6.23 -4.84 -32.15
C ASP A 84 5.60 -3.80 -31.22
N ILE A 85 4.55 -4.18 -30.47
CA ILE A 85 3.98 -3.34 -29.42
C ILE A 85 4.92 -3.34 -28.21
N ASP A 86 5.48 -2.18 -27.87
CA ASP A 86 6.38 -2.00 -26.74
C ASP A 86 5.72 -1.15 -25.66
N ILE A 87 5.68 -1.65 -24.42
CA ILE A 87 5.06 -0.95 -23.29
C ILE A 87 6.07 -0.84 -22.15
N GLU A 88 6.48 0.39 -21.84
CA GLU A 88 7.35 0.67 -20.70
C GLU A 88 6.60 1.41 -19.59
N TYR A 89 6.83 1.01 -18.35
CA TYR A 89 6.30 1.72 -17.17
C TYR A 89 7.34 2.68 -16.63
N TYR A 90 6.89 3.87 -16.28
CA TYR A 90 7.67 4.83 -15.51
C TYR A 90 6.78 5.49 -14.46
N ASN A 91 7.40 6.23 -13.53
CA ASN A 91 6.70 7.05 -12.57
C ASN A 91 7.18 8.49 -12.75
N ASP A 92 6.25 9.42 -12.89
CA ASP A 92 6.58 10.83 -12.94
C ASP A 92 6.19 11.53 -11.63
N PHE A 93 7.21 12.09 -11.00
CA PHE A 93 7.11 12.85 -9.75
C PHE A 93 7.46 14.34 -9.95
N SER A 94 7.60 14.81 -11.19
CA SER A 94 7.92 16.23 -11.48
C SER A 94 6.86 17.20 -10.93
N ALA A 95 5.58 16.82 -10.99
CA ALA A 95 4.47 17.64 -10.54
C ALA A 95 4.25 17.61 -9.01
N VAL A 96 4.90 16.71 -8.28
CA VAL A 96 4.68 16.48 -6.84
C VAL A 96 4.85 17.75 -6.02
N ARG A 97 5.83 18.61 -6.36
CA ARG A 97 6.09 19.86 -5.65
C ARG A 97 4.96 20.89 -5.76
N ASN A 98 4.19 20.85 -6.85
CA ASN A 98 3.21 21.89 -7.16
C ASN A 98 1.78 21.38 -6.93
N THR A 99 1.49 20.16 -7.38
CA THR A 99 0.12 19.61 -7.40
C THR A 99 -0.07 18.49 -6.39
N HIS A 100 0.98 18.05 -5.69
CA HIS A 100 0.95 16.89 -4.79
C HIS A 100 0.54 15.59 -5.50
N THR A 101 0.67 15.55 -6.83
CA THR A 101 0.26 14.43 -7.67
C THR A 101 1.48 13.62 -8.09
N LYS A 102 1.39 12.30 -7.87
CA LYS A 102 2.28 11.31 -8.45
C LYS A 102 1.58 10.74 -9.68
N TRP A 103 2.27 10.65 -10.81
CA TRP A 103 1.70 10.09 -12.03
C TRP A 103 2.23 8.69 -12.30
N CYS A 104 1.32 7.76 -12.56
CA CYS A 104 1.63 6.48 -13.16
C CYS A 104 1.86 6.70 -14.65
N GLY A 105 3.10 6.56 -15.08
CA GLY A 105 3.50 6.76 -16.46
C GLY A 105 3.52 5.47 -17.28
N LEU A 106 3.11 5.57 -18.55
CA LEU A 106 3.28 4.50 -19.55
C LEU A 106 3.84 5.10 -20.84
N ILE A 107 4.84 4.44 -21.43
CA ILE A 107 5.37 4.77 -22.75
C ILE A 107 4.94 3.67 -23.71
N LEU A 108 4.24 4.04 -24.77
CA LEU A 108 3.80 3.14 -25.83
C LEU A 108 4.68 3.34 -27.06
N ASN A 109 5.25 2.24 -27.57
CA ASN A 109 6.15 2.17 -28.72
C ASN A 109 7.27 3.22 -28.68
N GLN A 110 7.79 3.51 -27.49
CA GLN A 110 8.86 4.48 -27.22
C GLN A 110 8.57 5.92 -27.69
N ARG A 111 7.32 6.21 -28.06
CA ARG A 111 6.92 7.45 -28.72
C ARG A 111 5.84 8.21 -27.96
N TRP A 112 4.82 7.51 -27.49
CA TRP A 112 3.67 8.16 -26.86
C TRP A 112 3.75 7.99 -25.36
N HIS A 113 3.81 9.12 -24.66
CA HIS A 113 3.91 9.15 -23.20
C HIS A 113 2.53 9.46 -22.61
N PHE A 114 2.08 8.58 -21.74
CA PHE A 114 0.82 8.70 -21.01
C PHE A 114 1.08 8.86 -19.52
N ARG A 115 0.17 9.58 -18.84
CA ARG A 115 0.08 9.71 -17.39
C ARG A 115 -1.34 9.38 -16.95
N MET A 116 -1.43 8.60 -15.87
CA MET A 116 -2.66 8.24 -15.19
C MET A 116 -2.50 8.50 -13.69
N LEU A 117 -3.61 8.74 -12.99
CA LEU A 117 -3.58 9.06 -11.56
C LEU A 117 -3.31 7.82 -10.71
N HIS A 118 -3.94 6.69 -11.08
CA HIS A 118 -3.87 5.46 -10.31
C HIS A 118 -3.09 4.36 -11.05
N GLN A 119 -2.46 3.48 -10.30
CA GLN A 119 -1.74 2.34 -10.87
C GLN A 119 -2.68 1.39 -11.60
N THR A 120 -3.86 1.15 -11.05
CA THR A 120 -4.88 0.28 -11.66
C THR A 120 -5.27 0.79 -13.05
N GLU A 121 -5.41 2.10 -13.24
CA GLU A 121 -5.69 2.70 -14.55
C GLU A 121 -4.54 2.47 -15.53
N ARG A 122 -3.28 2.64 -15.09
CA ARG A 122 -2.10 2.31 -15.93
C ARG A 122 -2.07 0.84 -16.32
N ASP A 123 -2.34 -0.04 -15.37
CA ASP A 123 -2.34 -1.48 -15.60
C ASP A 123 -3.44 -1.88 -16.58
N CYS A 124 -4.65 -1.36 -16.40
CA CYS A 124 -5.75 -1.56 -17.34
C CYS A 124 -5.38 -1.02 -18.73
N PHE A 125 -4.85 0.20 -18.82
CA PHE A 125 -4.43 0.81 -20.07
C PHE A 125 -3.36 -0.05 -20.78
N SER A 126 -2.39 -0.57 -20.02
CA SER A 126 -1.37 -1.51 -20.52
C SER A 126 -2.00 -2.79 -21.07
N ASP A 127 -2.97 -3.37 -20.37
CA ASP A 127 -3.67 -4.59 -20.79
C ASP A 127 -4.60 -4.38 -22.01
N PHE A 128 -5.05 -3.14 -22.28
CA PHE A 128 -5.73 -2.81 -23.53
C PHE A 128 -4.73 -2.59 -24.67
N CYS A 129 -3.61 -1.92 -24.40
CA CYS A 129 -2.53 -1.75 -25.39
C CYS A 129 -1.90 -3.10 -25.79
N SER A 130 -1.76 -4.05 -24.86
CA SER A 130 -1.21 -5.38 -25.13
C SER A 130 -2.04 -6.18 -26.14
N GLN A 131 -3.34 -5.89 -26.27
CA GLN A 131 -4.24 -6.58 -27.22
C GLN A 131 -3.94 -6.25 -28.67
N PHE A 132 -3.21 -5.17 -28.96
CA PHE A 132 -2.68 -4.96 -30.30
C PHE A 132 -1.64 -6.04 -30.64
N ASN A 133 -0.98 -6.66 -29.66
CA ASN A 133 0.04 -7.68 -29.93
C ASN A 133 -0.58 -9.07 -30.12
N SER A 134 -0.07 -9.83 -31.10
CA SER A 134 -0.53 -11.21 -31.33
C SER A 134 0.04 -12.21 -30.32
N PHE A 135 1.18 -11.88 -29.69
CA PHE A 135 1.79 -12.69 -28.64
C PHE A 135 1.89 -11.88 -27.35
N LYS A 136 1.41 -12.46 -26.26
CA LYS A 136 1.48 -11.85 -24.93
C LYS A 136 1.71 -12.92 -23.88
N ILE A 137 2.44 -12.51 -22.86
CA ILE A 137 2.71 -13.33 -21.69
C ILE A 137 1.84 -12.82 -20.56
N ARG A 138 0.98 -13.68 -20.03
CA ARG A 138 0.36 -13.41 -18.74
C ARG A 138 1.38 -13.67 -17.66
N TRP A 139 1.36 -12.91 -16.59
CA TRP A 139 2.20 -13.23 -15.44
C TRP A 139 1.50 -12.93 -14.13
N LYS A 140 1.76 -13.78 -13.13
CA LYS A 140 1.24 -13.66 -11.76
C LYS A 140 2.35 -13.12 -10.87
N ASP A 141 2.06 -12.04 -10.16
CA ASP A 141 2.96 -11.48 -9.14
C ASP A 141 2.76 -12.13 -7.76
N ASN A 142 3.52 -11.70 -6.75
CA ASN A 142 3.41 -12.19 -5.36
C ASN A 142 2.02 -11.96 -4.75
N LYS A 143 1.18 -11.10 -5.33
CA LYS A 143 -0.20 -10.83 -4.91
C LYS A 143 -1.22 -11.61 -5.73
N SER A 144 -0.75 -12.57 -6.54
CA SER A 144 -1.56 -13.35 -7.48
C SER A 144 -2.30 -12.49 -8.52
N GLN A 145 -1.87 -11.24 -8.74
CA GLN A 145 -2.47 -10.40 -9.77
C GLN A 145 -1.95 -10.85 -11.14
N ILE A 146 -2.89 -11.15 -12.03
CA ILE A 146 -2.59 -11.51 -13.43
C ILE A 146 -2.46 -10.23 -14.23
N ARG A 147 -1.33 -10.08 -14.92
CA ARG A 147 -0.99 -8.94 -15.77
C ARG A 147 -0.56 -9.42 -17.14
N GLU A 148 -0.67 -8.58 -18.17
CA GLU A 148 -0.24 -8.93 -19.52
C GLU A 148 1.03 -8.17 -19.94
N GLU A 149 1.94 -8.87 -20.61
CA GLU A 149 3.16 -8.32 -21.18
C GLU A 149 3.25 -8.63 -22.68
N PRO A 150 3.12 -7.64 -23.57
CA PRO A 150 3.36 -7.87 -24.99
C PRO A 150 4.87 -8.03 -25.23
N LEU A 151 5.26 -9.14 -25.85
CA LEU A 151 6.65 -9.41 -26.24
C LEU A 151 6.70 -9.86 -27.69
N ASN A 152 7.82 -9.59 -28.36
CA ASN A 152 8.07 -10.17 -29.67
C ASN A 152 8.77 -11.51 -29.52
N PRO A 153 8.11 -12.66 -29.73
CA PRO A 153 8.70 -13.95 -29.43
C PRO A 153 9.91 -14.27 -30.32
N LYS A 154 9.97 -13.68 -31.54
CA LYS A 154 11.06 -13.87 -32.49
C LYS A 154 12.28 -12.99 -32.22
N LYS A 155 12.14 -11.94 -31.40
CA LYS A 155 13.21 -10.99 -31.09
C LYS A 155 13.61 -10.96 -29.62
N THR A 156 12.80 -11.56 -28.76
CA THR A 156 12.97 -11.49 -27.30
C THR A 156 13.43 -12.83 -26.77
N THR A 157 14.52 -12.85 -26.01
CA THR A 157 14.96 -14.02 -25.24
C THR A 157 14.21 -14.13 -23.92
N LEU A 158 14.21 -15.31 -23.29
CA LEU A 158 13.61 -15.51 -21.98
C LEU A 158 14.17 -14.52 -20.94
N LYS A 159 15.49 -14.33 -20.94
CA LYS A 159 16.22 -13.38 -20.09
C LYS A 159 15.80 -11.94 -20.32
N GLN A 160 15.66 -11.51 -21.57
CA GLN A 160 15.17 -10.18 -21.91
C GLN A 160 13.73 -9.97 -21.45
N GLY A 161 12.87 -10.99 -21.60
CA GLY A 161 11.51 -10.99 -21.06
C GLY A 161 11.48 -10.77 -19.54
N PHE A 162 12.30 -11.51 -18.79
CA PHE A 162 12.42 -11.29 -17.35
C PHE A 162 13.00 -9.92 -16.98
N GLN A 163 13.96 -9.39 -17.73
CA GLN A 163 14.46 -8.03 -17.49
C GLN A 163 13.37 -6.96 -17.68
N ARG A 164 12.50 -7.12 -18.69
CA ARG A 164 11.32 -6.25 -18.88
C ARG A 164 10.37 -6.33 -17.70
N LEU A 165 10.03 -7.54 -17.24
CA LEU A 165 9.19 -7.72 -16.05
C LEU A 165 9.81 -7.11 -14.79
N LYS A 166 11.12 -7.29 -14.56
CA LYS A 166 11.85 -6.66 -13.45
C LYS A 166 11.70 -5.13 -13.46
N LYS A 167 11.85 -4.48 -14.63
CA LYS A 167 11.68 -3.03 -14.78
C LYS A 167 10.23 -2.61 -14.49
N LYS A 168 9.25 -3.34 -15.03
CA LYS A 168 7.81 -3.07 -14.83
C LYS A 168 7.43 -3.20 -13.34
N LEU A 169 7.83 -4.29 -12.71
CA LEU A 169 7.64 -4.53 -11.27
C LEU A 169 8.33 -3.48 -10.40
N LYS A 170 9.53 -3.02 -10.78
CA LYS A 170 10.22 -1.92 -10.09
C LYS A 170 9.41 -0.61 -10.16
N ALA A 171 8.85 -0.28 -11.32
CA ALA A 171 8.01 0.91 -11.47
C ALA A 171 6.73 0.80 -10.61
N ILE A 172 6.07 -0.36 -10.61
CA ILE A 172 4.90 -0.64 -9.75
C ILE A 172 5.24 -0.45 -8.27
N ASN A 173 6.27 -1.12 -7.79
CA ASN A 173 6.67 -1.09 -6.38
C ASN A 173 7.14 0.31 -5.93
N CYS A 174 7.88 1.01 -6.80
CA CYS A 174 8.34 2.35 -6.51
C CYS A 174 7.18 3.35 -6.40
N PHE A 175 6.10 3.17 -7.17
CA PHE A 175 4.93 4.05 -7.10
C PHE A 175 4.16 3.86 -5.79
N ASN A 176 3.87 2.60 -5.44
CA ASN A 176 3.04 2.25 -4.29
C ASN A 176 3.73 2.46 -2.95
N ASN A 177 4.97 1.98 -2.85
CA ASN A 177 5.64 1.82 -1.57
C ASN A 177 6.93 2.65 -1.49
N GLY A 178 7.36 3.30 -2.59
CA GLY A 178 8.69 3.90 -2.67
C GLY A 178 9.83 2.86 -2.71
N THR A 179 9.52 1.56 -2.86
CA THR A 179 10.51 0.49 -2.90
C THR A 179 11.04 0.34 -4.34
N SER A 180 12.35 0.47 -4.53
CA SER A 180 12.93 0.47 -5.88
C SER A 180 14.21 -0.36 -6.00
N LYS A 181 14.76 -0.87 -4.88
CA LYS A 181 15.93 -1.75 -4.89
C LYS A 181 15.42 -3.19 -4.93
N LEU A 182 15.67 -3.89 -6.04
CA LEU A 182 15.34 -5.30 -6.19
C LEU A 182 16.27 -6.12 -5.28
N ILE A 183 15.69 -6.96 -4.44
CA ILE A 183 16.41 -7.90 -3.56
C ILE A 183 16.48 -9.26 -4.25
N LEU A 184 15.31 -9.75 -4.67
CA LEU A 184 15.13 -11.08 -5.23
C LEU A 184 14.14 -11.01 -6.37
N PHE A 185 14.42 -11.75 -7.45
CA PHE A 185 13.49 -12.02 -8.53
C PHE A 185 13.67 -13.47 -8.94
N GLU A 186 12.59 -14.23 -8.82
CA GLU A 186 12.54 -15.64 -9.15
C GLU A 186 11.36 -15.90 -10.08
N CYS A 187 11.51 -16.89 -10.96
CA CYS A 187 10.43 -17.39 -11.79
C CYS A 187 10.22 -18.85 -11.42
N GLU A 188 9.01 -19.20 -11.01
CA GLU A 188 8.65 -20.54 -10.61
C GLU A 188 8.32 -21.35 -11.88
N PHE A 189 9.37 -21.80 -12.56
CA PHE A 189 9.27 -22.46 -13.87
C PHE A 189 8.32 -23.66 -13.90
N ALA A 190 8.26 -24.41 -12.80
CA ALA A 190 7.36 -25.55 -12.63
C ALA A 190 5.87 -25.15 -12.62
N GLU A 191 5.56 -23.92 -12.22
CA GLU A 191 4.20 -23.36 -12.13
C GLU A 191 3.85 -22.45 -13.32
N CYS A 192 4.77 -22.31 -14.29
CA CYS A 192 4.47 -21.62 -15.53
C CYS A 192 3.58 -22.50 -16.42
N GLU A 193 2.75 -21.87 -17.25
CA GLU A 193 1.88 -22.55 -18.21
C GLU A 193 2.18 -22.05 -19.62
N PRO A 194 2.67 -22.87 -20.56
CA PRO A 194 3.19 -24.21 -20.33
C PRO A 194 4.45 -24.16 -19.44
N ARG A 195 4.74 -25.29 -18.79
CA ARG A 195 5.90 -25.44 -17.90
C ARG A 195 7.18 -25.10 -18.65
N ILE A 196 8.03 -24.30 -18.01
CA ILE A 196 9.40 -24.05 -18.47
C ILE A 196 10.29 -25.09 -17.77
N PHE A 197 11.21 -25.71 -18.49
CA PHE A 197 12.16 -26.65 -17.87
C PHE A 197 13.30 -25.88 -17.19
N SER A 198 13.78 -26.36 -16.04
CA SER A 198 14.81 -25.66 -15.26
C SER A 198 16.17 -25.55 -15.93
N ASP A 199 16.44 -26.44 -16.90
CA ASP A 199 17.61 -26.46 -17.77
C ASP A 199 17.43 -25.60 -19.04
N THR A 200 16.30 -24.89 -19.17
CA THR A 200 16.06 -24.00 -20.32
C THR A 200 17.09 -22.87 -20.30
N ASP A 201 17.93 -22.83 -21.34
CA ASP A 201 18.85 -21.72 -21.56
C ASP A 201 18.06 -20.40 -21.69
N THR A 202 18.33 -19.47 -20.77
CA THR A 202 17.63 -18.18 -20.70
C THR A 202 17.94 -17.26 -21.88
N ASP A 203 19.01 -17.52 -22.62
CA ASP A 203 19.37 -16.75 -23.82
C ASP A 203 18.64 -17.28 -25.09
N LYS A 204 17.84 -18.36 -25.00
CA LYS A 204 16.94 -18.80 -26.08
C LYS A 204 15.82 -17.79 -26.35
N LEU A 205 15.43 -17.68 -27.63
CA LEU A 205 14.27 -16.89 -28.03
C LEU A 205 12.99 -17.52 -27.48
N LEU A 206 12.03 -16.66 -27.13
CA LEU A 206 10.71 -17.12 -26.71
C LEU A 206 10.01 -17.91 -27.82
N TYR A 207 10.30 -17.63 -29.09
CA TYR A 207 9.84 -18.41 -30.23
C TYR A 207 10.27 -19.87 -30.09
N ASP A 208 11.54 -20.15 -29.82
CA ASP A 208 12.06 -21.51 -29.74
C ASP A 208 11.47 -22.27 -28.53
N ILE A 209 11.18 -21.55 -27.45
CA ILE A 209 10.57 -22.11 -26.24
C ILE A 209 9.09 -22.44 -26.47
N TYR A 210 8.36 -21.60 -27.21
CA TYR A 210 6.90 -21.68 -27.33
C TYR A 210 6.37 -22.00 -28.73
N GLN A 211 7.23 -22.38 -29.68
CA GLN A 211 6.85 -22.53 -31.10
C GLN A 211 5.69 -23.49 -31.36
N HIS A 212 5.53 -24.50 -30.50
CA HIS A 212 4.47 -25.50 -30.64
C HIS A 212 3.12 -25.07 -30.02
N ILE A 213 3.06 -23.86 -29.43
CA ILE A 213 2.03 -23.46 -28.46
C ILE A 213 1.51 -22.02 -28.71
N TYR A 214 1.69 -21.47 -29.91
CA TYR A 214 1.34 -20.07 -30.23
C TYR A 214 -0.10 -19.66 -29.90
N ASP A 215 -1.04 -20.60 -29.95
CA ASP A 215 -2.46 -20.34 -29.68
C ASP A 215 -2.87 -20.53 -28.21
N LYS A 216 -1.96 -20.96 -27.32
CA LYS A 216 -2.29 -21.15 -25.89
C LYS A 216 -1.90 -19.94 -25.05
N ASN A 217 -2.64 -19.79 -23.95
CA ASN A 217 -2.41 -18.73 -22.97
C ASN A 217 -1.13 -18.97 -22.16
N ILE A 218 -0.01 -18.38 -22.57
CA ILE A 218 1.25 -18.44 -21.82
C ILE A 218 1.12 -17.64 -20.51
N CYS A 219 1.48 -18.25 -19.38
CA CYS A 219 1.47 -17.66 -18.05
C CYS A 219 2.81 -17.92 -17.33
N TRP A 220 3.47 -16.86 -16.86
CA TRP A 220 4.64 -16.95 -15.98
C TRP A 220 4.24 -16.70 -14.53
N LYS A 221 4.77 -17.49 -13.59
CA LYS A 221 4.65 -17.20 -12.16
C LYS A 221 5.96 -16.59 -11.68
N VAL A 222 5.93 -15.32 -11.29
CA VAL A 222 7.13 -14.59 -10.89
C VAL A 222 6.99 -14.04 -9.48
N SER A 223 8.06 -14.17 -8.71
CA SER A 223 8.17 -13.69 -7.34
C SER A 223 9.25 -12.62 -7.29
N ALA A 224 8.90 -11.41 -6.85
CA ALA A 224 9.84 -10.29 -6.79
C ALA A 224 9.72 -9.51 -5.48
N TYR A 225 10.86 -9.28 -4.83
CA TYR A 225 10.96 -8.59 -3.55
C TYR A 225 11.77 -7.32 -3.70
N PHE A 226 11.23 -6.21 -3.21
CA PHE A 226 11.84 -4.89 -3.29
C PHE A 226 11.95 -4.26 -1.91
N MET A 227 13.04 -3.54 -1.67
CA MET A 227 13.21 -2.68 -0.50
C MET A 227 13.33 -1.20 -0.90
N VAL A 228 13.13 -0.34 0.09
CA VAL A 228 13.50 1.07 0.00
C VAL A 228 15.02 1.16 -0.02
N PRO A 229 15.64 1.87 -0.98
CA PRO A 229 17.07 2.14 -0.92
C PRO A 229 17.41 2.85 0.40
N TYR A 230 18.44 2.39 1.10
CA TYR A 230 18.80 2.86 2.45
C TYR A 230 19.03 4.38 2.56
N LYS A 231 19.43 5.05 1.47
CA LYS A 231 19.53 6.52 1.40
C LYS A 231 18.18 7.27 1.50
N TYR A 232 17.06 6.56 1.35
CA TYR A 232 15.70 7.08 1.47
C TYR A 232 14.98 6.53 2.70
N THR A 233 15.67 5.76 3.55
CA THR A 233 15.12 5.35 4.85
C THR A 233 15.46 6.38 5.92
N ILE A 234 14.68 6.34 7.00
CA ILE A 234 14.86 7.18 8.18
C ILE A 234 15.38 6.35 9.35
N ASP A 235 16.31 6.95 10.08
CA ASP A 235 16.75 6.50 11.38
C ASP A 235 15.98 7.30 12.43
N ILE A 236 15.07 6.63 13.10
CA ILE A 236 14.17 7.26 14.06
C ILE A 236 14.93 7.86 15.26
N THR A 237 16.10 7.31 15.61
CA THR A 237 16.87 7.74 16.78
C THR A 237 17.40 9.16 16.60
N LYS A 238 17.60 9.57 15.34
CA LYS A 238 18.12 10.88 14.93
C LYS A 238 17.05 11.96 14.79
N ILE A 239 15.77 11.62 14.92
CA ILE A 239 14.70 12.62 14.86
C ILE A 239 14.67 13.35 16.21
N PRO A 240 15.02 14.65 16.25
CA PRO A 240 15.06 15.40 17.49
C PRO A 240 13.64 15.55 18.04
N ILE A 241 13.47 15.24 19.31
CA ILE A 241 12.23 15.51 20.05
C ILE A 241 12.44 16.84 20.77
N PRO A 242 11.53 17.83 20.64
CA PRO A 242 11.63 19.07 21.39
C PRO A 242 11.59 18.78 22.90
N GLN A 243 12.64 19.17 23.63
CA GLN A 243 12.80 18.84 25.06
C GLN A 243 12.06 19.79 26.02
N ASN A 244 11.40 20.85 25.55
CA ASN A 244 11.06 22.01 26.41
C ASN A 244 9.59 22.44 26.43
N ALA A 245 8.69 21.65 27.03
CA ALA A 245 7.51 22.25 27.66
C ALA A 245 6.99 21.42 28.84
N ASN A 246 6.41 22.11 29.83
CA ASN A 246 5.74 21.53 30.98
C ASN A 246 4.65 20.53 30.54
N VAL A 247 4.98 19.23 30.68
CA VAL A 247 4.16 18.05 30.36
C VAL A 247 2.78 18.07 31.04
N GLU A 248 2.64 18.82 32.13
CA GLU A 248 1.43 18.86 32.96
C GLU A 248 0.23 19.58 32.32
N SER A 249 0.42 20.44 31.31
CA SER A 249 -0.64 21.36 30.85
C SER A 249 -1.52 20.86 29.70
N THR A 250 -1.21 19.73 29.06
CA THR A 250 -1.94 19.26 27.85
C THR A 250 -2.58 17.88 27.99
N VAL A 251 -2.82 17.43 29.22
CA VAL A 251 -3.59 16.19 29.48
C VAL A 251 -5.04 16.44 29.06
N ARG A 252 -5.41 15.98 27.86
CA ARG A 252 -6.81 15.96 27.39
C ARG A 252 -7.64 15.14 28.39
N THR A 253 -8.51 15.83 29.12
CA THR A 253 -9.41 15.31 30.17
C THR A 253 -10.61 14.51 29.64
N THR A 254 -10.58 14.04 28.39
CA THR A 254 -11.59 13.09 27.95
C THR A 254 -11.39 11.80 28.73
N LYS A 255 -12.35 11.43 29.59
CA LYS A 255 -12.41 10.12 30.24
C LYS A 255 -12.16 9.05 29.18
N LYS A 256 -10.92 8.56 29.08
CA LYS A 256 -10.59 7.43 28.20
C LYS A 256 -11.40 6.26 28.74
N GLN A 257 -12.37 5.81 27.95
CA GLN A 257 -13.05 4.55 28.20
C GLN A 257 -12.01 3.41 28.16
N GLN A 258 -12.36 2.30 28.80
CA GLN A 258 -11.55 1.10 28.86
C GLN A 258 -11.23 0.61 27.43
N PHE A 259 -9.97 0.73 26.98
CA PHE A 259 -9.52 0.34 25.65
C PHE A 259 -8.55 -0.83 25.70
N ASN A 260 -8.98 -2.03 25.30
CA ASN A 260 -8.11 -3.20 25.19
C ASN A 260 -7.80 -3.49 23.71
N PRO A 261 -6.59 -3.22 23.20
CA PRO A 261 -6.25 -3.42 21.80
C PRO A 261 -6.07 -4.90 21.40
N LEU A 262 -6.10 -5.83 22.34
CA LEU A 262 -5.82 -7.25 22.11
C LEU A 262 -7.10 -7.99 21.75
N LEU A 263 -7.07 -8.78 20.67
CA LEU A 263 -8.21 -9.59 20.23
C LEU A 263 -8.25 -10.92 20.98
N TYR A 264 -9.42 -11.29 21.51
CA TYR A 264 -9.61 -12.60 22.14
C TYR A 264 -9.95 -13.66 21.11
N GLU A 265 -9.65 -14.92 21.44
CA GLU A 265 -9.80 -16.02 20.49
C GLU A 265 -11.24 -16.22 20.00
N HIS A 266 -12.22 -16.14 20.91
CA HIS A 266 -13.63 -16.31 20.57
C HIS A 266 -14.16 -15.23 19.61
N ASP A 267 -13.46 -14.10 19.47
CA ASP A 267 -13.86 -12.99 18.62
C ASP A 267 -13.32 -13.08 17.17
N ILE A 268 -12.37 -13.98 16.91
CA ILE A 268 -11.73 -14.09 15.59
C ILE A 268 -12.71 -14.38 14.45
N PRO A 269 -13.69 -15.30 14.59
CA PRO A 269 -14.67 -15.52 13.52
C PRO A 269 -15.45 -14.24 13.19
N THR A 270 -15.85 -13.49 14.22
CA THR A 270 -16.54 -12.19 14.08
C THR A 270 -15.64 -11.18 13.37
N PHE A 271 -14.39 -11.04 13.82
CA PHE A 271 -13.41 -10.14 13.21
C PHE A 271 -13.15 -10.46 11.74
N THR A 272 -12.97 -11.74 11.40
CA THR A 272 -12.73 -12.22 10.03
C THR A 272 -13.93 -11.94 9.13
N CYS A 273 -15.14 -12.19 9.64
CA CYS A 273 -16.39 -11.89 8.95
C CYS A 273 -16.51 -10.39 8.63
N VAL A 274 -16.32 -9.54 9.64
CA VAL A 274 -16.39 -8.08 9.48
C VAL A 274 -15.33 -7.58 8.52
N GLN A 275 -14.08 -8.03 8.63
CA GLN A 275 -13.02 -7.65 7.69
C GLN A 275 -13.38 -8.03 6.25
N THR A 276 -13.87 -9.26 6.03
CA THR A 276 -14.27 -9.72 4.69
C THR A 276 -15.39 -8.85 4.13
N MET A 277 -16.41 -8.53 4.93
CA MET A 277 -17.54 -7.68 4.50
C MET A 277 -17.11 -6.24 4.20
N VAL A 278 -16.29 -5.64 5.06
CA VAL A 278 -15.88 -4.23 4.94
C VAL A 278 -15.01 -4.01 3.69
N TYR A 279 -14.05 -4.90 3.44
CA TYR A 279 -13.02 -4.70 2.41
C TYR A 279 -13.34 -5.32 1.05
N SER A 280 -14.38 -6.15 0.94
CA SER A 280 -14.81 -6.69 -0.36
C SER A 280 -15.55 -5.67 -1.23
N ASN A 281 -16.14 -4.63 -0.63
CA ASN A 281 -16.90 -3.63 -1.37
C ASN A 281 -15.97 -2.65 -2.11
N PRO A 282 -16.23 -2.34 -3.40
CA PRO A 282 -15.43 -1.37 -4.15
C PRO A 282 -15.46 0.01 -3.50
N LEU A 283 -14.42 0.81 -3.78
CA LEU A 283 -14.40 2.20 -3.33
C LEU A 283 -15.51 3.00 -4.04
N PRO A 284 -16.32 3.78 -3.30
CA PRO A 284 -17.46 4.50 -3.86
C PRO A 284 -17.03 5.72 -4.69
N SER A 285 -15.91 6.36 -4.34
CA SER A 285 -15.26 7.37 -5.16
C SER A 285 -13.84 6.93 -5.51
N LYS A 286 -13.42 7.26 -6.74
CA LYS A 286 -12.02 7.17 -7.17
C LYS A 286 -11.11 8.16 -6.43
N ASN A 287 -11.67 9.19 -5.80
CA ASN A 287 -10.92 10.16 -5.01
C ASN A 287 -10.85 9.72 -3.54
N GLU A 288 -9.72 9.15 -3.14
CA GLU A 288 -9.51 8.63 -1.79
C GLU A 288 -9.63 9.71 -0.70
N MET A 289 -9.28 10.96 -1.03
CA MET A 289 -9.45 12.07 -0.09
C MET A 289 -10.93 12.37 0.16
N LYS A 290 -11.80 12.25 -0.85
CA LYS A 290 -13.25 12.40 -0.64
C LYS A 290 -13.79 11.29 0.24
N ASN A 291 -13.34 10.04 0.06
CA ASN A 291 -13.78 8.90 0.85
C ASN A 291 -13.56 9.13 2.36
N ILE A 292 -12.34 9.49 2.77
CA ILE A 292 -12.02 9.66 4.20
C ILE A 292 -12.68 10.89 4.83
N LEU A 293 -12.76 12.01 4.10
CA LEU A 293 -13.38 13.22 4.63
C LEU A 293 -14.90 13.09 4.70
N HIS A 294 -15.52 12.47 3.69
CA HIS A 294 -16.96 12.20 3.69
C HIS A 294 -17.34 11.29 4.86
N GLU A 295 -16.62 10.20 5.07
CA GLU A 295 -16.81 9.29 6.21
C GLU A 295 -16.70 10.03 7.54
N THR A 296 -15.68 10.88 7.70
CA THR A 296 -15.49 11.67 8.92
C THR A 296 -16.67 12.65 9.16
N ILE A 297 -17.16 13.32 8.12
CA ILE A 297 -18.31 14.23 8.20
C ILE A 297 -19.61 13.47 8.51
N LYS A 298 -19.80 12.31 7.86
CA LYS A 298 -20.95 11.42 8.05
C LYS A 298 -21.03 10.94 9.49
N ASN A 299 -19.89 10.60 10.09
CA ASN A 299 -19.80 10.16 11.48
C ASN A 299 -19.90 11.29 12.52
N GLY A 300 -20.16 12.53 12.09
CA GLY A 300 -20.39 13.67 12.99
C GLY A 300 -19.12 14.43 13.41
N TYR A 301 -17.97 14.15 12.80
CA TYR A 301 -16.68 14.74 13.15
C TYR A 301 -16.23 15.84 12.19
N LEU A 302 -17.18 16.62 11.66
CA LEU A 302 -16.84 17.79 10.83
C LEU A 302 -15.95 18.79 11.59
N CYS A 303 -16.12 18.91 12.91
CA CYS A 303 -15.29 19.77 13.77
C CYS A 303 -13.80 19.46 13.70
N ASP A 304 -13.42 18.20 13.45
CA ASP A 304 -12.01 17.78 13.34
C ASP A 304 -11.36 18.19 12.00
N LEU A 305 -12.19 18.56 11.01
CA LEU A 305 -11.74 18.93 9.67
C LEU A 305 -11.61 20.45 9.47
N ILE A 306 -12.28 21.25 10.32
CA ILE A 306 -12.39 22.71 10.23
C ILE A 306 -11.63 23.41 11.38
N GLN A 307 -11.66 24.74 11.40
CA GLN A 307 -11.14 25.53 12.51
C GLN A 307 -12.27 26.00 13.43
N GLU A 308 -12.07 25.82 14.75
CA GLU A 308 -12.93 26.35 15.82
C GLU A 308 -14.40 25.90 15.78
N LYS A 309 -15.11 26.17 16.88
CA LYS A 309 -16.55 25.90 17.01
C LYS A 309 -17.34 26.88 16.13
N GLN A 310 -17.29 26.72 14.83
CA GLN A 310 -18.26 27.40 13.96
C GLN A 310 -19.66 26.90 14.33
N GLU A 311 -20.55 27.83 14.65
CA GLU A 311 -21.84 27.52 15.27
C GLU A 311 -22.80 26.76 14.33
N ASP A 312 -22.60 26.84 13.01
CA ASP A 312 -23.54 26.27 12.04
C ASP A 312 -22.89 25.21 11.13
N GLN A 313 -22.78 23.98 11.64
CA GLN A 313 -22.33 22.82 10.86
C GLN A 313 -23.20 22.58 9.61
N ARG A 314 -24.48 22.98 9.61
CA ARG A 314 -25.38 22.77 8.46
C ARG A 314 -24.98 23.66 7.29
N LYS A 315 -24.69 24.95 7.55
CA LYS A 315 -24.16 25.86 6.53
C LYS A 315 -22.86 25.35 5.94
N ILE A 316 -21.94 24.85 6.76
CA ILE A 316 -20.66 24.30 6.27
C ILE A 316 -20.91 23.07 5.37
N LYS A 317 -21.76 22.13 5.80
CA LYS A 317 -22.13 20.96 4.98
C LYS A 317 -22.73 21.37 3.63
N GLN A 318 -23.57 22.41 3.61
CA GLN A 318 -24.12 22.97 2.37
C GLN A 318 -23.02 23.56 1.47
N CYS A 319 -22.11 24.38 2.02
CA CYS A 319 -20.98 24.94 1.27
C CYS A 319 -20.05 23.88 0.69
N LEU A 320 -19.92 22.72 1.36
CA LEU A 320 -19.13 21.59 0.88
C LEU A 320 -19.90 20.66 -0.06
N HIS A 321 -21.18 20.93 -0.32
CA HIS A 321 -22.08 20.05 -1.09
C HIS A 321 -22.10 18.63 -0.51
N PHE A 322 -22.08 18.51 0.82
CA PHE A 322 -22.11 17.21 1.49
C PHE A 322 -23.45 16.52 1.22
N ASN A 323 -23.38 15.36 0.56
CA ASN A 323 -24.51 14.47 0.34
C ASN A 323 -24.17 13.10 0.93
N GLU A 324 -24.93 12.66 1.92
CA GLU A 324 -24.67 11.41 2.65
C GLU A 324 -24.62 10.16 1.75
N ASN A 325 -25.34 10.19 0.63
CA ASN A 325 -25.46 9.07 -0.32
C ASN A 325 -24.56 9.22 -1.55
N ASN A 326 -23.88 10.37 -1.71
CA ASN A 326 -23.03 10.64 -2.87
C ASN A 326 -21.71 11.30 -2.45
N ILE A 327 -20.66 10.48 -2.35
CA ILE A 327 -19.32 10.92 -1.96
C ILE A 327 -18.70 11.86 -3.01
N ASP A 328 -18.99 11.65 -4.29
CA ASP A 328 -18.43 12.47 -5.38
C ASP A 328 -18.99 13.90 -5.40
N ALA A 329 -20.15 14.15 -4.78
CA ALA A 329 -20.69 15.50 -4.63
C ALA A 329 -19.84 16.38 -3.70
N LEU A 330 -19.06 15.78 -2.78
CA LEU A 330 -18.25 16.52 -1.83
C LEU A 330 -17.20 17.39 -2.53
N ILE A 331 -17.20 18.69 -2.23
CA ILE A 331 -16.21 19.65 -2.71
C ILE A 331 -15.05 19.72 -1.72
N LEU A 332 -13.83 19.50 -2.21
CA LEU A 332 -12.60 19.63 -1.42
C LEU A 332 -12.13 21.09 -1.43
N ASN A 333 -12.55 21.86 -0.43
CA ASN A 333 -12.18 23.27 -0.27
C ASN A 333 -11.27 23.45 0.95
N ASP A 334 -10.01 23.82 0.75
CA ASP A 334 -8.99 23.96 1.80
C ASP A 334 -9.10 25.25 2.63
N ASN A 335 -9.88 26.23 2.16
CA ASN A 335 -10.27 27.40 2.96
C ASN A 335 -11.25 26.99 4.08
N ILE A 336 -12.13 26.03 3.81
CA ILE A 336 -13.10 25.50 4.79
C ILE A 336 -12.47 24.34 5.58
N LEU A 337 -11.95 23.34 4.88
CA LEU A 337 -11.35 22.13 5.44
C LEU A 337 -9.88 22.37 5.75
N ARG A 338 -9.59 23.02 6.88
CA ARG A 338 -8.23 23.35 7.31
C ARG A 338 -7.31 22.12 7.39
N ILE A 339 -7.86 20.93 7.65
CA ILE A 339 -7.09 19.69 7.60
C ILE A 339 -6.38 19.49 6.25
N LEU A 340 -6.97 19.91 5.12
CA LEU A 340 -6.33 19.81 3.81
C LEU A 340 -5.05 20.66 3.73
N ARG A 341 -5.04 21.83 4.37
CA ARG A 341 -3.83 22.67 4.44
C ARG A 341 -2.74 21.98 5.27
N GLN A 342 -3.09 21.39 6.41
CA GLN A 342 -2.16 20.63 7.25
C GLN A 342 -1.56 19.44 6.48
N VAL A 343 -2.41 18.68 5.78
CA VAL A 343 -2.00 17.55 4.94
C VAL A 343 -1.02 17.99 3.86
N LYS A 344 -1.33 19.07 3.12
CA LYS A 344 -0.44 19.63 2.08
C LYS A 344 0.90 20.10 2.64
N GLN A 345 0.89 20.76 3.81
CA GLN A 345 2.12 21.19 4.49
C GLN A 345 2.99 19.99 4.89
N LEU A 346 2.42 18.97 5.54
CA LEU A 346 3.14 17.76 5.93
C LEU A 346 3.63 16.95 4.74
N TYR A 347 2.87 16.94 3.65
CA TYR A 347 3.27 16.31 2.40
C TYR A 347 4.60 16.88 1.88
N HIS A 348 4.87 18.17 2.11
CA HIS A 348 6.12 18.82 1.72
C HIS A 348 7.19 18.86 2.82
N SER A 349 6.98 18.17 3.95
CA SER A 349 8.00 18.07 5.01
C SER A 349 9.32 17.50 4.48
N ALA A 350 10.42 17.92 5.09
CA ALA A 350 11.76 17.46 4.71
C ALA A 350 11.90 15.93 4.82
N ILE A 351 11.27 15.33 5.84
CA ILE A 351 11.29 13.88 6.08
C ILE A 351 10.51 13.14 5.00
N HIS A 352 9.29 13.58 4.66
CA HIS A 352 8.52 12.96 3.58
C HIS A 352 9.22 13.10 2.22
N LYS A 353 9.83 14.26 1.94
CA LYS A 353 10.65 14.49 0.75
C LYS A 353 11.88 13.59 0.69
N HIS A 354 12.57 13.39 1.82
CA HIS A 354 13.72 12.48 1.94
C HIS A 354 13.34 11.05 1.57
N MET A 355 12.19 10.58 2.03
CA MET A 355 11.61 9.27 1.67
C MET A 355 11.11 9.20 0.21
N ARG A 356 11.19 10.28 -0.57
CA ARG A 356 10.66 10.44 -1.93
C ARG A 356 9.13 10.41 -2.03
N TYR A 357 8.46 11.03 -1.08
CA TYR A 357 7.00 11.18 -1.06
C TYR A 357 6.22 9.85 -1.14
N PRO A 358 6.54 8.85 -0.29
CA PRO A 358 5.91 7.54 -0.39
C PRO A 358 4.41 7.60 -0.05
N LEU A 359 3.97 8.50 0.82
CA LEU A 359 2.58 8.67 1.20
C LEU A 359 1.80 9.54 0.20
N HIS A 360 0.53 9.24 0.00
CA HIS A 360 -0.43 10.10 -0.68
C HIS A 360 -1.11 11.02 0.35
N LEU A 361 -1.83 12.04 -0.12
CA LEU A 361 -2.50 12.99 0.77
C LEU A 361 -3.49 12.32 1.73
N HIS A 362 -4.25 11.32 1.27
CA HIS A 362 -5.22 10.60 2.11
C HIS A 362 -4.55 9.76 3.20
N HIS A 363 -3.35 9.20 2.94
CA HIS A 363 -2.55 8.52 3.97
C HIS A 363 -2.13 9.48 5.09
N ILE A 364 -1.62 10.66 4.72
CA ILE A 364 -1.24 11.71 5.69
C ILE A 364 -2.48 12.18 6.47
N CYS A 365 -3.63 12.35 5.78
CA CYS A 365 -4.89 12.70 6.42
C CYS A 365 -5.34 11.65 7.44
N ALA A 366 -5.22 10.36 7.12
CA ALA A 366 -5.57 9.28 8.03
C ALA A 366 -4.72 9.31 9.31
N ILE A 367 -3.41 9.53 9.19
CA ILE A 367 -2.52 9.67 10.35
C ILE A 367 -2.89 10.91 11.18
N LEU A 368 -3.19 12.05 10.55
CA LEU A 368 -3.63 13.26 11.27
C LEU A 368 -4.94 13.04 12.03
N LEU A 369 -5.93 12.42 11.40
CA LEU A 369 -7.23 12.10 12.01
C LEU A 369 -7.05 11.16 13.21
N TYR A 370 -6.20 10.14 13.09
CA TYR A 370 -5.92 9.23 14.18
C TYR A 370 -5.12 9.89 15.32
N GLY A 371 -4.05 10.63 14.98
CA GLY A 371 -3.08 11.11 15.96
C GLY A 371 -3.49 12.36 16.74
N GLU A 372 -4.33 13.24 16.19
CA GLU A 372 -4.62 14.55 16.82
C GLU A 372 -6.09 14.85 17.05
N LYS A 373 -6.99 14.17 16.34
CA LYS A 373 -8.40 14.58 16.27
C LYS A 373 -9.27 13.81 17.26
N LEU A 374 -10.47 14.33 17.54
CA LEU A 374 -11.38 13.72 18.51
C LEU A 374 -12.03 12.45 17.97
N CYS A 375 -12.18 12.34 16.65
CA CYS A 375 -12.72 11.17 15.97
C CYS A 375 -11.94 9.89 16.27
N SER A 376 -10.64 9.98 16.59
CA SER A 376 -9.82 8.79 16.88
C SER A 376 -10.29 8.01 18.09
N VAL A 377 -10.87 8.69 19.10
CA VAL A 377 -11.42 8.02 20.29
C VAL A 377 -12.62 7.15 19.91
N GLN A 378 -13.55 7.72 19.13
CA GLN A 378 -14.74 6.98 18.67
C GLN A 378 -14.38 5.92 17.64
N PHE A 379 -13.41 6.19 16.77
CA PHE A 379 -12.84 5.21 15.85
C PHE A 379 -12.34 3.97 16.60
N CYS A 380 -11.47 4.16 17.59
CA CYS A 380 -10.95 3.08 18.42
C CYS A 380 -12.08 2.32 19.13
N TYR A 381 -13.06 3.04 19.69
CA TYR A 381 -14.21 2.42 20.35
C TYR A 381 -15.08 1.60 19.41
N ASP A 382 -15.39 2.12 18.21
CA ASP A 382 -16.17 1.41 17.21
C ASP A 382 -15.42 0.16 16.71
N GLN A 383 -14.09 0.20 16.59
CA GLN A 383 -13.29 -1.00 16.26
C GLN A 383 -13.38 -2.08 17.34
N LEU A 384 -13.34 -1.70 18.63
CA LEU A 384 -13.53 -2.66 19.73
C LEU A 384 -14.90 -3.34 19.70
N LEU A 385 -15.92 -2.64 19.19
CA LEU A 385 -17.27 -3.17 19.02
C LEU A 385 -17.50 -3.84 17.66
N PHE A 386 -16.43 -4.11 16.89
CA PHE A 386 -16.48 -4.68 15.55
C PHE A 386 -17.29 -3.84 14.53
N LYS A 387 -17.48 -2.54 14.77
CA LYS A 387 -18.17 -1.59 13.87
C LYS A 387 -17.19 -0.96 12.87
N HIS A 388 -16.37 -1.78 12.22
CA HIS A 388 -15.33 -1.33 11.28
C HIS A 388 -15.92 -0.68 10.03
N ASP A 389 -17.16 -1.00 9.65
CA ASP A 389 -17.87 -0.45 8.51
C ASP A 389 -18.10 1.07 8.62
N ARG A 390 -18.21 1.59 9.85
CA ARG A 390 -18.33 3.03 10.10
C ARG A 390 -17.08 3.81 9.72
N TRP A 391 -15.92 3.16 9.79
CA TRP A 391 -14.61 3.80 9.63
C TRP A 391 -13.75 3.08 8.60
N LYS A 392 -14.40 2.52 7.58
CA LYS A 392 -13.76 1.72 6.54
C LYS A 392 -12.57 2.44 5.91
N TYR A 393 -12.72 3.70 5.54
CA TYR A 393 -11.69 4.43 4.80
C TYR A 393 -10.58 4.93 5.72
N LEU A 394 -10.92 5.43 6.92
CA LEU A 394 -9.91 5.78 7.91
C LEU A 394 -9.05 4.57 8.28
N ASP A 395 -9.66 3.41 8.55
CA ASP A 395 -8.97 2.16 8.88
C ASP A 395 -8.07 1.68 7.73
N LEU A 396 -8.61 1.63 6.50
CA LEU A 396 -7.87 1.21 5.31
C LEU A 396 -6.64 2.10 5.07
N TYR A 397 -6.85 3.42 5.02
CA TYR A 397 -5.79 4.36 4.66
C TYR A 397 -4.77 4.51 5.78
N LEU A 398 -5.16 4.34 7.04
CA LEU A 398 -4.24 4.31 8.17
C LEU A 398 -3.35 3.06 8.12
N HIS A 399 -3.93 1.89 7.90
CA HIS A 399 -3.18 0.64 7.71
C HIS A 399 -2.17 0.75 6.55
N GLN A 400 -2.62 1.26 5.39
CA GLN A 400 -1.75 1.48 4.22
C GLN A 400 -0.62 2.46 4.54
N ALA A 401 -0.92 3.56 5.24
CA ALA A 401 0.08 4.54 5.62
C ALA A 401 1.15 3.94 6.54
N ILE A 402 0.73 3.18 7.55
CA ILE A 402 1.65 2.48 8.48
C ILE A 402 2.50 1.47 7.70
N SER A 403 1.91 0.63 6.85
CA SER A 403 2.68 -0.37 6.09
C SER A 403 3.64 0.24 5.08
N ILE A 404 3.31 1.39 4.51
CA ILE A 404 4.23 2.14 3.67
C ILE A 404 5.40 2.64 4.54
N LEU A 405 5.14 3.41 5.61
CA LEU A 405 6.19 3.98 6.46
C LEU A 405 7.06 2.91 7.14
N HIS A 406 6.48 1.77 7.50
CA HIS A 406 7.19 0.61 8.05
C HIS A 406 8.36 0.16 7.17
N LYS A 407 8.27 0.33 5.85
CA LYS A 407 9.34 -0.01 4.89
C LYS A 407 10.41 1.07 4.76
N HIS A 408 10.12 2.29 5.20
CA HIS A 408 11.03 3.43 5.15
C HIS A 408 11.83 3.62 6.43
N GLU A 409 11.60 2.81 7.46
CA GLU A 409 12.33 2.89 8.73
C GLU A 409 13.39 1.81 8.87
N ARG A 410 14.53 2.16 9.49
CA ARG A 410 15.62 1.24 9.84
C ARG A 410 15.35 0.53 11.15
N ARG A 411 14.28 -0.28 11.19
CA ARG A 411 13.79 -0.93 12.42
C ARG A 411 14.74 -2.03 12.91
N GLU A 412 15.51 -2.60 12.00
CA GLU A 412 16.57 -3.57 12.28
C GLU A 412 17.68 -2.99 13.16
N GLU A 413 17.93 -1.67 13.08
CA GLU A 413 18.94 -0.95 13.85
C GLU A 413 18.41 -0.47 15.21
N ASN A 414 17.11 -0.62 15.45
CA ASN A 414 16.45 -0.05 16.62
C ASN A 414 16.31 -1.07 17.75
N SER A 415 16.84 -0.75 18.94
CA SER A 415 16.72 -1.55 20.18
C SER A 415 15.75 -0.94 21.21
N MET A 416 14.98 0.07 20.82
CA MET A 416 14.05 0.78 21.68
C MET A 416 12.86 -0.10 22.09
N GLU A 417 12.65 -0.20 23.40
CA GLU A 417 11.39 -0.68 23.96
C GLU A 417 10.31 0.39 23.83
N LEU A 418 9.07 -0.05 23.71
CA LEU A 418 7.92 0.84 23.60
C LEU A 418 6.85 0.45 24.60
N TYR A 419 6.11 1.44 25.07
CA TYR A 419 5.15 1.28 26.15
C TYR A 419 3.79 1.84 25.76
N CYS A 420 2.72 1.18 26.23
CA CYS A 420 1.33 1.64 26.11
C CYS A 420 0.62 1.44 27.45
N GLY A 421 0.07 2.52 28.02
CA GLY A 421 -0.74 2.46 29.24
C GLY A 421 -2.21 2.19 28.94
N LEU A 422 -2.77 1.16 29.56
CA LEU A 422 -4.18 0.79 29.47
C LEU A 422 -4.85 1.05 30.82
N LYS A 423 -5.67 2.09 30.88
CA LYS A 423 -6.38 2.49 32.10
C LYS A 423 -7.48 1.51 32.48
N ASP A 424 -7.56 1.16 33.76
CA ASP A 424 -8.64 0.35 34.36
C ASP A 424 -8.82 -1.03 33.66
N ILE A 425 -7.73 -1.59 33.10
CA ILE A 425 -7.74 -2.90 32.41
C ILE A 425 -6.78 -3.85 33.09
N LYS A 426 -7.27 -5.07 33.36
CA LYS A 426 -6.44 -6.24 33.64
C LYS A 426 -6.67 -7.26 32.52
N VAL A 427 -5.59 -7.61 31.82
CA VAL A 427 -5.66 -8.46 30.63
C VAL A 427 -5.53 -9.91 31.05
N ASN A 428 -6.44 -10.75 30.56
CA ASN A 428 -6.33 -12.20 30.73
C ASN A 428 -5.57 -12.80 29.54
N ILE A 429 -4.25 -12.95 29.68
CA ILE A 429 -3.38 -13.47 28.62
C ILE A 429 -3.81 -14.87 28.14
N LYS A 430 -4.36 -15.71 29.03
CA LYS A 430 -4.82 -17.07 28.68
C LYS A 430 -5.93 -17.08 27.63
N LYS A 431 -6.64 -15.97 27.44
CA LYS A 431 -7.70 -15.84 26.42
C LYS A 431 -7.19 -15.29 25.08
N ILE A 432 -5.91 -14.90 25.03
CA ILE A 432 -5.24 -14.37 23.85
C ILE A 432 -4.43 -15.53 23.26
N GLU A 433 -5.13 -16.53 22.72
CA GLU A 433 -4.46 -17.65 22.05
C GLU A 433 -3.89 -17.22 20.69
N LYS A 434 -4.49 -16.20 20.06
CA LYS A 434 -4.06 -15.66 18.76
C LYS A 434 -3.70 -14.20 18.87
N SER A 435 -2.54 -13.89 18.33
CA SER A 435 -1.78 -12.65 18.55
C SER A 435 -2.23 -11.52 17.63
N PHE A 436 -3.47 -11.06 17.80
CA PHE A 436 -4.04 -10.03 16.93
C PHE A 436 -4.35 -8.74 17.68
N PHE A 437 -4.15 -7.63 16.99
CA PHE A 437 -4.65 -6.33 17.41
C PHE A 437 -5.98 -6.05 16.73
N ILE A 438 -7.04 -5.83 17.52
CA ILE A 438 -8.37 -5.46 17.02
C ILE A 438 -8.40 -4.02 16.48
N SER A 439 -7.56 -3.15 17.04
CA SER A 439 -7.42 -1.74 16.67
C SER A 439 -5.94 -1.33 16.60
N HIS A 440 -5.66 -0.17 16.02
CA HIS A 440 -4.30 0.37 15.92
C HIS A 440 -3.81 0.78 17.32
N VAL A 441 -2.52 0.62 17.59
CA VAL A 441 -1.95 0.84 18.94
C VAL A 441 -0.89 1.94 18.89
N SER A 442 -1.14 3.03 19.60
CA SER A 442 -0.14 4.09 19.81
C SER A 442 0.72 3.75 21.02
N THR A 443 2.03 3.85 20.84
CA THR A 443 3.05 3.53 21.85
C THR A 443 4.07 4.67 21.93
N SER A 444 4.82 4.73 23.03
CA SER A 444 5.91 5.70 23.24
C SER A 444 7.12 5.01 23.83
N ASP A 445 8.31 5.56 23.62
CA ASP A 445 9.53 5.16 24.30
C ASP A 445 9.67 5.73 25.72
N ASP A 446 8.67 6.50 26.18
CA ASP A 446 8.62 7.05 27.53
C ASP A 446 7.67 6.25 28.42
N LEU A 447 8.26 5.43 29.31
CA LEU A 447 7.52 4.64 30.29
C LEU A 447 6.67 5.51 31.23
N LYS A 448 7.10 6.75 31.54
CA LYS A 448 6.33 7.65 32.41
C LYS A 448 5.01 8.05 31.77
N LEU A 449 4.99 8.26 30.46
CA LEU A 449 3.73 8.54 29.73
C LEU A 449 2.79 7.35 29.78
N ALA A 450 3.31 6.12 29.63
CA ALA A 450 2.52 4.91 29.78
C ALA A 450 1.98 4.75 31.22
N GLN A 451 2.75 5.12 32.25
CA GLN A 451 2.30 5.11 33.63
C GLN A 451 1.19 6.14 33.89
N ILE A 452 1.30 7.35 33.32
CA ILE A 452 0.25 8.37 33.37
C ILE A 452 -1.03 7.87 32.68
N ASP A 453 -0.90 7.29 31.49
CA ASP A 453 -2.03 6.76 30.73
C ASP A 453 -2.70 5.56 31.43
N LYS A 454 -1.92 4.70 32.10
CA LYS A 454 -2.44 3.63 32.97
C LYS A 454 -3.24 4.18 34.14
N GLY A 455 -2.83 5.31 34.73
CA GLY A 455 -3.42 5.82 35.97
C GLY A 455 -3.12 4.91 37.17
N ASN A 456 -3.96 4.94 38.22
CA ASN A 456 -3.71 4.19 39.45
C ASN A 456 -3.87 2.68 39.26
N GLN A 457 -4.86 2.24 38.47
CA GLN A 457 -5.16 0.84 38.19
C GLN A 457 -5.14 0.59 36.69
N GLY A 458 -4.55 -0.52 36.25
CA GLY A 458 -4.54 -0.89 34.84
C GLY A 458 -3.35 -1.73 34.40
N CYS A 459 -3.09 -1.74 33.09
CA CYS A 459 -2.05 -2.53 32.48
C CYS A 459 -1.04 -1.66 31.72
N ILE A 460 0.25 -2.03 31.76
CA ILE A 460 1.27 -1.51 30.85
C ILE A 460 1.59 -2.63 29.85
N LEU A 461 1.42 -2.34 28.56
CA LEU A 461 1.95 -3.17 27.50
C LEU A 461 3.37 -2.69 27.16
N THR A 462 4.35 -3.57 27.34
CA THR A 462 5.74 -3.38 26.93
C THR A 462 5.96 -4.11 25.61
N PHE A 463 6.37 -3.40 24.56
CA PHE A 463 6.64 -3.95 23.25
C PHE A 463 8.15 -4.13 23.11
N HIS A 464 8.58 -5.39 23.10
CA HIS A 464 9.98 -5.73 22.87
C HIS A 464 10.42 -5.25 21.47
N PRO A 465 11.69 -4.84 21.25
CA PRO A 465 12.16 -4.33 19.96
C PRO A 465 11.89 -5.27 18.77
N SER A 466 11.83 -6.58 19.02
CA SER A 466 11.48 -7.58 18.01
C SER A 466 10.10 -7.37 17.39
N MET A 467 9.14 -6.79 18.12
CA MET A 467 7.81 -6.44 17.61
C MET A 467 7.88 -5.49 16.42
N ARG A 468 8.83 -4.55 16.45
CA ARG A 468 9.03 -3.65 15.33
C ARG A 468 9.77 -4.29 14.18
N ARG A 469 10.51 -5.38 14.38
CA ARG A 469 11.28 -6.07 13.31
C ARG A 469 10.46 -7.17 12.63
N ALA A 470 9.41 -7.62 13.29
CA ALA A 470 8.58 -8.73 12.84
C ALA A 470 7.93 -8.48 11.48
N SER A 471 8.00 -9.47 10.60
CA SER A 471 7.17 -9.53 9.40
C SER A 471 5.70 -9.71 9.81
N GLY A 472 4.80 -8.88 9.30
CA GLY A 472 3.37 -8.93 9.62
C GLY A 472 2.95 -8.10 10.83
N ILE A 473 3.89 -7.47 11.55
CA ILE A 473 3.60 -6.44 12.57
C ILE A 473 4.04 -5.09 12.03
N GLU A 474 3.17 -4.50 11.22
CA GLU A 474 3.46 -3.20 10.62
C GLU A 474 3.43 -2.10 11.70
N SER A 475 4.46 -1.26 11.72
CA SER A 475 4.61 -0.15 12.66
C SER A 475 5.42 0.98 12.06
N CYS A 476 5.15 2.21 12.49
CA CYS A 476 5.87 3.40 12.05
C CYS A 476 5.95 4.51 13.11
N ASP A 477 7.01 5.32 13.04
CA ASP A 477 7.19 6.58 13.74
C ASP A 477 6.45 7.71 13.03
N ILE A 478 5.48 8.30 13.73
CA ILE A 478 4.68 9.42 13.23
C ILE A 478 5.06 10.75 13.91
N SER A 479 6.08 10.76 14.77
CA SER A 479 6.48 11.93 15.57
C SER A 479 6.87 13.13 14.70
N TRP A 480 7.46 12.86 13.54
CA TRP A 480 7.82 13.90 12.57
C TRP A 480 6.61 14.66 11.99
N MET A 481 5.41 14.07 12.09
CA MET A 481 4.16 14.72 11.67
C MET A 481 3.58 15.62 12.77
N PHE A 482 4.08 15.48 14.00
CA PHE A 482 3.56 16.15 15.19
C PHE A 482 4.70 16.79 15.99
N PRO A 483 5.42 17.79 15.42
CA PRO A 483 6.61 18.36 16.04
C PRO A 483 6.35 19.08 17.38
N TYR A 484 5.09 19.29 17.75
CA TYR A 484 4.69 19.89 19.03
C TYR A 484 4.35 18.86 20.10
N LYS A 485 4.29 17.56 19.75
CA LYS A 485 4.13 16.50 20.74
C LYS A 485 5.48 16.26 21.42
N TYR A 486 5.48 16.26 22.74
CA TYR A 486 6.66 16.01 23.56
C TYR A 486 7.01 14.52 23.68
N LYS A 487 6.43 13.68 22.82
CA LYS A 487 6.60 12.23 22.86
C LYS A 487 6.93 11.70 21.49
N ARG A 488 7.80 10.69 21.43
CA ARG A 488 7.97 9.89 20.24
C ARG A 488 6.82 8.91 20.14
N GLU A 489 5.94 9.13 19.17
CA GLU A 489 4.77 8.29 18.96
C GLU A 489 5.05 7.26 17.87
N ILE A 490 5.06 5.98 18.27
CA ILE A 490 5.15 4.84 17.36
C ILE A 490 3.78 4.18 17.26
N LEU A 491 3.27 4.08 16.05
CA LEU A 491 1.97 3.50 15.75
C LEU A 491 2.15 2.08 15.22
N PHE A 492 1.49 1.11 15.85
CA PHE A 492 1.33 -0.24 15.34
C PHE A 492 0.00 -0.35 14.60
N SER A 493 0.05 -0.96 13.42
CA SER A 493 -1.17 -1.28 12.67
C SER A 493 -1.97 -2.35 13.41
N ARG A 494 -3.29 -2.24 13.33
CA ARG A 494 -4.14 -3.40 13.66
C ARG A 494 -3.82 -4.59 12.75
N SER A 495 -4.20 -5.79 13.18
CA SER A 495 -4.00 -7.01 12.40
C SER A 495 -5.01 -7.12 11.27
N PHE A 496 -4.56 -7.54 10.09
CA PHE A 496 -5.41 -7.94 8.98
C PHE A 496 -5.32 -9.45 8.81
N ILE A 497 -6.42 -10.17 9.05
CA ILE A 497 -6.43 -11.62 8.88
C ILE A 497 -6.53 -11.92 7.40
N ASN A 498 -5.44 -12.39 6.80
CA ASN A 498 -5.51 -13.02 5.50
C ASN A 498 -5.84 -14.50 5.71
N ILE A 499 -7.02 -14.93 5.25
CA ILE A 499 -7.53 -16.30 5.45
C ILE A 499 -6.55 -17.34 4.85
N SER A 500 -5.70 -16.95 3.89
CA SER A 500 -4.73 -17.85 3.28
C SER A 500 -3.43 -18.07 4.07
N ASP A 501 -3.14 -17.27 5.09
CA ASP A 501 -1.83 -17.30 5.72
C ASP A 501 -1.70 -18.47 6.70
N LYS A 502 -0.78 -19.39 6.41
CA LYS A 502 -0.55 -20.61 7.21
C LYS A 502 0.03 -20.35 8.60
N ASN A 503 0.55 -19.15 8.88
CA ASN A 503 1.19 -18.84 10.15
C ASN A 503 0.69 -17.49 10.74
N PRO A 504 -0.52 -17.48 11.33
CA PRO A 504 -1.25 -16.24 11.59
C PRO A 504 -0.90 -15.55 12.92
N TYR A 505 0.10 -16.02 13.68
CA TYR A 505 0.37 -15.56 15.06
C TYR A 505 1.67 -14.76 15.16
N PRO A 506 1.61 -13.44 15.02
CA PRO A 506 2.82 -12.65 14.94
C PRO A 506 3.50 -12.40 16.30
N TRP A 507 2.89 -12.59 17.46
CA TRP A 507 3.54 -12.25 18.73
C TRP A 507 3.11 -13.08 19.94
N ASP A 508 3.91 -13.17 20.99
CA ASP A 508 3.54 -13.78 22.26
C ASP A 508 3.38 -12.68 23.32
N ALA A 509 2.47 -12.89 24.27
CA ALA A 509 2.28 -12.02 25.42
C ALA A 509 2.63 -12.78 26.70
N ASN A 510 3.46 -12.19 27.55
CA ASN A 510 3.87 -12.76 28.83
C ASN A 510 3.67 -11.74 29.95
N ILE A 511 3.20 -12.19 31.12
CA ILE A 511 3.13 -11.34 32.32
C ILE A 511 4.55 -11.19 32.85
N GLU A 512 5.05 -9.96 32.89
CA GLU A 512 6.35 -9.62 33.48
C GLU A 512 6.21 -9.30 34.97
N ASN A 513 5.18 -8.55 35.33
CA ASN A 513 4.85 -8.23 36.71
C ASN A 513 3.34 -8.10 36.88
N GLU A 514 2.82 -8.51 38.04
CA GLU A 514 1.41 -8.35 38.38
C GLU A 514 1.23 -8.16 39.88
N ASP A 515 0.54 -7.09 40.26
CA ASP A 515 0.09 -6.83 41.62
C ASP A 515 -1.44 -6.60 41.66
N GLU A 516 -1.96 -6.17 42.80
CA GLU A 516 -3.40 -5.94 43.00
C GLU A 516 -3.97 -4.88 42.04
N ASN A 517 -3.18 -3.87 41.68
CA ASN A 517 -3.60 -2.68 40.94
C ASN A 517 -2.97 -2.59 39.54
N THR A 518 -1.82 -3.23 39.31
CA THR A 518 -1.04 -3.07 38.08
C THR A 518 -0.65 -4.40 37.47
N GLN A 519 -0.59 -4.43 36.14
CA GLN A 519 -0.13 -5.58 35.37
C GLN A 519 0.79 -5.09 34.26
N THR A 520 2.00 -5.62 34.16
CA THR A 520 2.93 -5.37 33.06
C THR A 520 2.98 -6.60 32.16
N ILE A 521 2.71 -6.42 30.87
CA ILE A 521 2.70 -7.47 29.88
C ILE A 521 3.73 -7.16 28.80
N VAL A 522 4.63 -8.10 28.55
CA VAL A 522 5.61 -7.98 27.48
C VAL A 522 5.11 -8.69 26.23
N LEU A 523 5.05 -7.95 25.13
CA LEU A 523 4.74 -8.43 23.79
C LEU A 523 6.04 -8.66 23.02
N THR A 524 6.20 -9.86 22.46
CA THR A 524 7.42 -10.29 21.75
C THR A 524 7.07 -10.92 20.42
N TRP A 525 7.87 -10.71 19.37
CA TRP A 525 7.67 -11.44 18.11
C TRP A 525 7.84 -12.95 18.34
N LYS A 526 6.84 -13.74 17.92
CA LYS A 526 6.84 -15.19 18.17
C LYS A 526 8.07 -15.91 17.59
N LYS A 527 8.47 -15.59 16.35
CA LYS A 527 9.68 -16.15 15.76
C LYS A 527 10.95 -15.71 16.51
N TYR A 528 10.98 -14.51 17.07
CA TYR A 528 12.12 -14.09 17.88
C TYR A 528 12.31 -15.04 19.07
N ASN A 529 11.25 -15.33 19.83
CA ASN A 529 11.32 -16.28 20.94
C ASN A 529 11.72 -17.69 20.49
N GLN A 530 11.20 -18.14 19.35
CA GLN A 530 11.51 -19.45 18.78
C GLN A 530 12.99 -19.60 18.43
N PHE A 531 13.60 -18.60 17.80
CA PHE A 531 14.94 -18.73 17.21
C PHE A 531 16.06 -18.13 18.05
N ILE A 532 15.80 -17.20 18.98
CA ILE A 532 16.86 -16.40 19.61
C ILE A 532 17.90 -17.27 20.34
N GLN A 533 17.50 -18.32 21.04
CA GLN A 533 18.44 -19.20 21.74
C GLN A 533 19.34 -19.97 20.76
N GLN A 534 18.78 -20.49 19.67
CA GLN A 534 19.52 -21.20 18.63
C GLN A 534 20.48 -20.25 17.89
N ILE A 535 20.01 -19.04 17.58
CA ILE A 535 20.81 -17.99 16.95
C ILE A 535 22.02 -17.64 17.83
N MET A 536 21.79 -17.44 19.14
CA MET A 536 22.86 -17.10 20.07
C MET A 536 23.85 -18.26 20.23
N HIS A 537 23.39 -19.51 20.29
CA HIS A 537 24.24 -20.69 20.33
C HIS A 537 25.12 -20.83 19.07
N ILE A 538 24.53 -20.69 17.88
CA ILE A 538 25.27 -20.72 16.60
C ILE A 538 26.23 -19.53 16.50
N SER A 539 25.82 -18.33 16.93
CA SER A 539 26.70 -17.16 16.93
C SER A 539 27.91 -17.38 17.84
N MET A 540 27.70 -17.91 19.06
CA MET A 540 28.77 -18.27 19.98
C MET A 540 29.71 -19.33 19.38
N SER A 541 29.19 -20.39 18.76
CA SER A 541 30.04 -21.43 18.13
C SER A 541 30.84 -20.91 16.93
N LEU A 542 30.39 -19.80 16.33
CA LEU A 542 31.05 -19.10 15.25
C LEU A 542 31.88 -17.88 15.72
N ASN A 543 32.13 -17.74 17.02
CA ASN A 543 32.84 -16.59 17.61
C ASN A 543 32.26 -15.23 17.16
N HIS A 544 30.94 -15.16 17.01
CA HIS A 544 30.18 -13.98 16.58
C HIS A 544 30.57 -13.43 15.20
N PHE A 545 31.21 -14.23 14.34
CA PHE A 545 31.68 -13.78 13.02
C PHE A 545 30.55 -13.54 12.00
N ILE A 546 29.39 -14.19 12.20
CA ILE A 546 28.23 -14.05 11.32
C ILE A 546 27.16 -13.18 11.99
N ASP A 547 26.58 -12.27 11.22
CA ASP A 547 25.45 -11.43 11.63
C ASP A 547 24.24 -12.29 12.06
N LEU A 548 23.62 -11.93 13.18
CA LEU A 548 22.50 -12.69 13.77
C LEU A 548 21.30 -12.81 12.83
N ASN A 549 21.06 -11.81 11.96
CA ASN A 549 19.96 -11.85 11.00
C ASN A 549 20.25 -12.87 9.88
N LEU A 550 21.51 -13.06 9.49
CA LEU A 550 21.88 -14.11 8.54
C LEU A 550 21.67 -15.51 9.13
N ILE A 551 22.04 -15.70 10.41
CA ILE A 551 21.78 -16.95 11.12
C ILE A 551 20.27 -17.21 11.19
N TYR A 552 19.47 -16.20 11.55
CA TYR A 552 18.00 -16.29 11.53
C TYR A 552 17.47 -16.70 10.14
N LEU A 553 17.91 -16.06 9.05
CA LEU A 553 17.43 -16.37 7.71
C LEU A 553 17.75 -17.80 7.28
N ILE A 554 18.91 -18.32 7.70
CA ILE A 554 19.29 -19.72 7.49
C ILE A 554 18.33 -20.62 8.27
N LEU A 555 18.16 -20.38 9.57
CA LEU A 555 17.28 -21.19 10.42
C LEU A 555 15.81 -21.16 9.98
N ASP A 556 15.31 -20.00 9.54
CA ASP A 556 13.94 -19.84 9.04
C ASP A 556 13.72 -20.63 7.75
N LYS A 557 14.74 -20.68 6.88
CA LYS A 557 14.70 -21.46 5.63
C LYS A 557 14.68 -22.97 5.88
N PHE A 558 15.35 -23.44 6.92
CA PHE A 558 15.44 -24.87 7.29
C PHE A 558 14.45 -25.26 8.40
N GLU A 559 13.38 -24.48 8.62
CA GLU A 559 12.35 -24.79 9.61
C GLU A 559 12.90 -25.12 11.02
N SER A 560 13.93 -24.39 11.45
CA SER A 560 14.65 -24.61 12.72
C SER A 560 15.55 -25.86 12.79
N ASP A 561 15.85 -26.55 11.69
CA ASP A 561 16.84 -27.63 11.68
C ASP A 561 18.28 -27.08 11.77
N VAL A 562 18.83 -27.15 12.98
CA VAL A 562 20.20 -26.69 13.29
C VAL A 562 21.25 -27.53 12.56
N SER A 563 20.99 -28.81 12.30
CA SER A 563 21.95 -29.71 11.66
C SER A 563 22.11 -29.40 10.17
N GLU A 564 21.00 -29.15 9.46
CA GLU A 564 21.03 -28.71 8.07
C GLU A 564 21.62 -27.30 7.94
N ALA A 565 21.27 -26.39 8.85
CA ALA A 565 21.82 -25.04 8.91
C ALA A 565 23.36 -25.05 9.07
N GLN A 566 23.90 -25.93 9.92
CA GLN A 566 25.35 -26.11 10.10
C GLN A 566 26.00 -26.78 8.89
N SER A 567 25.34 -27.76 8.25
CA SER A 567 25.82 -28.43 7.04
C SER A 567 25.98 -27.47 5.85
N TRP A 568 25.00 -26.58 5.64
CA TRP A 568 25.05 -25.54 4.60
C TRP A 568 26.25 -24.58 4.74
N GLN A 569 26.78 -24.42 5.96
CA GLN A 569 27.91 -23.54 6.24
C GLN A 569 29.26 -24.21 5.97
N ASN A 570 29.37 -25.52 6.20
CA ASN A 570 30.58 -26.28 5.85
C ASN A 570 30.86 -26.27 4.34
N ILE A 571 29.80 -26.14 3.52
CA ILE A 571 29.88 -26.04 2.06
C ILE A 571 30.44 -24.69 1.57
N LYS A 572 30.38 -23.61 2.38
CA LYS A 572 30.87 -22.26 2.01
C LYS A 572 32.20 -21.86 2.65
N LYS A 573 32.72 -22.63 3.60
CA LYS A 573 34.10 -22.48 4.12
C LYS A 573 35.14 -23.11 3.19
N GLN A 574 34.71 -23.91 2.20
CA GLN A 574 35.47 -24.28 1.01
C GLN A 574 35.21 -23.25 -0.10
#